data_AF-A0A1Q5KCN2-F1
#
_entry.id   AF-A0A1Q5KCN2-F1
#
_cell.length_a   1.000
_cell.length_b   1.000
_cell.length_c   1.000
_cell.angle_alpha   90.00
_cell.angle_beta   90.00
_cell.angle_gamma   90.00
#
_symmetry.space_group_name_H-M   'P 1'
#
loop_
_entity.id
_entity.type
_entity.pdbx_description
1 polymer ?
#
loop_
_entity_poly.entity_id
_entity_poly.type
_entity_poly.pdbx_seq_one_letter_code
_entity_poly.pdbx_strand_id
1 'polypeptide(L)'
;MPGPYGRGLDHVRDFSYMRFYDPGPPGSPGGLRYMMEMYTGWVQCDIGFAAPTTHFTMKSFLPVEPGQVRFYATTDPDLSGGIINHTVVASPGGIGPSEDEANIFAVDSADVSLEQQTFDGIVGSHLCLVLNARLGLLNCHMWHYAYSVLIKTNLEPNHNWTQSPIPVNQRPAGGASPDFGPVG
;
A
#
# COMPACT_ATOMS: atom_id res chain seq x y z
N MET A 1 16.77 -3.72 -7.02
CA MET A 1 16.35 -2.31 -7.19
C MET A 1 14.83 -2.25 -7.19
N PRO A 2 14.19 -1.22 -6.64
CA PRO A 2 12.74 -1.04 -6.74
C PRO A 2 12.34 -1.00 -8.22
N GLY A 3 11.31 -1.76 -8.62
CA GLY A 3 10.81 -1.73 -10.00
C GLY A 3 10.21 -0.37 -10.38
N PRO A 4 10.01 -0.09 -11.68
CA PRO A 4 9.48 1.21 -12.13
C PRO A 4 8.06 1.50 -11.66
N TYR A 5 7.33 0.51 -11.14
CA TYR A 5 5.96 0.65 -10.62
C TYR A 5 5.89 0.68 -9.08
N GLY A 6 7.04 0.78 -8.41
CA GLY A 6 7.09 1.23 -7.02
C GLY A 6 6.82 2.74 -6.96
N ARG A 7 5.94 3.15 -6.05
CA ARG A 7 5.58 4.55 -5.80
C ARG A 7 5.96 4.90 -4.37
N GLY A 8 6.76 5.97 -4.24
CA GLY A 8 7.16 6.49 -2.94
C GLY A 8 6.04 7.28 -2.27
N LEU A 9 6.31 7.75 -1.06
CA LEU A 9 5.36 8.57 -0.31
C LEU A 9 5.04 9.89 -1.00
N ASP A 10 5.97 10.42 -1.77
CA ASP A 10 5.79 11.60 -2.62
C ASP A 10 4.70 11.44 -3.69
N HIS A 11 4.33 10.19 -4.03
CA HIS A 11 3.26 9.89 -4.97
C HIS A 11 1.92 9.60 -4.30
N VAL A 12 1.87 9.52 -2.96
CA VAL A 12 0.62 9.30 -2.23
C VAL A 12 0.02 10.65 -1.84
N ARG A 13 -1.24 10.87 -2.19
CA ARG A 13 -1.90 12.17 -2.16
C ARG A 13 -3.26 12.10 -1.49
N ASP A 14 -3.67 13.23 -0.92
CA ASP A 14 -4.91 13.43 -0.16
C ASP A 14 -5.22 12.28 0.79
N PHE A 15 -4.16 11.74 1.41
CA PHE A 15 -4.32 10.58 2.26
C PHE A 15 -4.90 10.98 3.61
N SER A 16 -5.64 10.06 4.20
CA SER A 16 -6.11 10.16 5.57
C SER A 16 -5.81 8.86 6.29
N TYR A 17 -5.40 9.00 7.54
CA TYR A 17 -5.11 7.88 8.42
C TYR A 17 -5.95 8.03 9.68
N MET A 18 -6.71 7.00 10.00
CA MET A 18 -7.49 6.90 11.22
C MET A 18 -7.12 5.62 11.94
N ARG A 19 -7.10 5.69 13.28
CA ARG A 19 -6.88 4.54 14.13
C ARG A 19 -7.83 4.55 15.29
N PHE A 20 -8.36 3.38 15.62
CA PHE A 20 -9.21 3.17 16.78
C PHE A 20 -8.92 1.82 17.41
N TYR A 21 -9.33 1.69 18.67
CA TYR A 21 -9.11 0.50 19.46
C TYR A 21 -10.44 -0.20 19.70
N ASP A 22 -10.45 -1.50 19.47
CA ASP A 22 -11.53 -2.36 19.90
C ASP A 22 -11.16 -2.88 21.30
N PRO A 23 -11.91 -2.51 22.36
CA PRO A 23 -11.62 -2.94 23.73
C PRO A 23 -11.77 -4.45 23.94
N GLY A 24 -12.25 -5.20 22.94
CA GLY A 24 -12.51 -6.63 23.05
C GLY A 24 -13.75 -6.92 23.90
N PRO A 25 -14.27 -8.16 23.88
CA PRO A 25 -15.45 -8.52 24.66
C PRO A 25 -15.17 -8.43 26.16
N PRO A 26 -16.13 -7.91 26.97
CA PRO A 26 -15.98 -7.81 28.42
C PRO A 26 -15.69 -9.19 29.06
N GLY A 27 -14.70 -9.26 29.95
CA GLY A 27 -14.38 -10.48 30.72
C GLY A 27 -13.41 -11.46 30.07
N SER A 28 -12.83 -11.12 28.92
CA SER A 28 -11.73 -11.90 28.34
C SER A 28 -10.47 -11.81 29.23
N PRO A 29 -9.95 -12.93 29.78
CA PRO A 29 -8.75 -12.92 30.62
C PRO A 29 -7.56 -12.44 29.78
N GLY A 30 -6.92 -11.33 30.19
CA GLY A 30 -5.80 -10.75 29.44
C GLY A 30 -6.19 -9.75 28.34
N GLY A 31 -7.49 -9.46 28.13
CA GLY A 31 -7.98 -8.36 27.30
C GLY A 31 -7.25 -8.23 25.96
N LEU A 32 -7.41 -9.21 25.06
CA LEU A 32 -6.94 -9.07 23.68
C LEU A 32 -7.67 -7.89 23.03
N ARG A 33 -7.00 -6.75 23.07
CA ARG A 33 -7.41 -5.54 22.40
C ARG A 33 -6.96 -5.66 20.95
N TYR A 34 -7.84 -5.28 20.03
CA TYR A 34 -7.46 -5.12 18.64
C TYR A 34 -7.26 -3.65 18.36
N MET A 35 -6.36 -3.38 17.42
CA MET A 35 -6.25 -2.06 16.84
C MET A 35 -6.71 -2.15 15.39
N MET A 36 -7.55 -1.19 15.01
CA MET A 36 -7.99 -1.02 13.65
C MET A 36 -7.33 0.23 13.08
N GLU A 37 -6.77 0.11 11.88
CA GLU A 37 -6.17 1.21 11.13
C GLU A 37 -6.88 1.34 9.79
N MET A 38 -7.27 2.56 9.45
CA MET A 38 -7.87 2.89 8.16
C MET A 38 -6.97 3.87 7.43
N TYR A 39 -6.60 3.52 6.20
CA TYR A 39 -5.84 4.35 5.28
C TYR A 39 -6.69 4.62 4.04
N THR A 40 -6.86 5.88 3.70
CA THR A 40 -7.49 6.29 2.44
C THR A 40 -6.57 7.24 1.70
N GLY A 41 -6.76 7.38 0.40
CA GLY A 41 -6.02 8.34 -0.42
C GLY A 41 -6.00 7.90 -1.88
N TRP A 42 -5.09 8.50 -2.65
CA TRP A 42 -4.81 8.06 -4.00
C TRP A 42 -3.32 8.04 -4.30
N VAL A 43 -2.93 7.19 -5.24
CA VAL A 43 -1.55 7.01 -5.66
C VAL A 43 -1.39 7.57 -7.06
N GLN A 44 -0.53 8.57 -7.21
CA GLN A 44 -0.13 9.11 -8.49
C GLN A 44 0.73 8.09 -9.24
N CYS A 45 0.31 7.77 -10.45
CA CYS A 45 0.88 6.69 -11.25
C CYS A 45 1.55 7.24 -12.50
N ASP A 46 0.84 8.12 -13.22
CA ASP A 46 1.27 8.74 -14.48
C ASP A 46 1.88 7.73 -15.46
N ILE A 47 1.05 6.79 -15.91
CA ILE A 47 1.48 5.67 -16.76
C ILE A 47 0.55 5.47 -17.94
N GLY A 48 1.13 5.31 -19.13
CA GLY A 48 0.42 5.04 -20.38
C GLY A 48 0.84 3.72 -21.02
N PHE A 49 -0.12 3.06 -21.66
CA PHE A 49 0.13 1.88 -22.50
C PHE A 49 -0.66 1.99 -23.80
N ALA A 50 0.01 1.74 -24.92
CA ALA A 50 -0.55 1.88 -26.27
C ALA A 50 -1.05 0.56 -26.87
N ALA A 51 -0.46 -0.60 -26.55
CA ALA A 51 -0.92 -1.97 -26.84
C ALA A 51 0.22 -2.97 -26.54
N PRO A 52 -0.04 -4.24 -26.23
CA PRO A 52 -1.33 -4.86 -25.90
C PRO A 52 -1.76 -4.58 -24.44
N THR A 53 -2.90 -5.14 -24.00
CA THR A 53 -3.33 -5.08 -22.60
C THR A 53 -2.20 -5.51 -21.68
N THR A 54 -1.74 -4.61 -20.83
CA THR A 54 -0.63 -4.86 -19.93
C THR A 54 -1.16 -4.99 -18.51
N HIS A 55 -0.87 -6.14 -17.89
CA HIS A 55 -1.11 -6.36 -16.47
C HIS A 55 0.18 -6.14 -15.69
N PHE A 56 0.10 -5.39 -14.59
CA PHE A 56 1.24 -5.15 -13.71
C PHE A 56 0.77 -4.88 -12.29
N THR A 57 1.67 -5.08 -11.34
CA THR A 57 1.41 -4.74 -9.93
C THR A 57 2.09 -3.41 -9.60
N MET A 58 1.31 -2.43 -9.15
CA MET A 58 1.83 -1.23 -8.51
C MET A 58 1.99 -1.45 -7.02
N LYS A 59 3.12 -0.97 -6.48
CA LYS A 59 3.40 -1.00 -5.04
C LYS A 59 3.50 0.41 -4.49
N SER A 60 2.85 0.67 -3.37
CA SER A 60 3.00 1.94 -2.65
C SER A 60 3.02 1.74 -1.14
N PHE A 61 3.68 2.64 -0.42
CA PHE A 61 3.53 2.71 1.03
C PHE A 61 2.16 3.27 1.41
N LEU A 62 1.73 2.97 2.64
CA LEU A 62 0.55 3.57 3.26
C LEU A 62 1.00 4.58 4.33
N PRO A 63 0.95 5.90 4.05
CA PRO A 63 1.38 6.92 4.99
C PRO A 63 0.45 7.01 6.20
N VAL A 64 1.04 7.29 7.36
CA VAL A 64 0.31 7.73 8.56
C VAL A 64 0.30 9.26 8.67
N GLU A 65 1.35 9.90 8.17
CA GLU A 65 1.57 11.35 8.10
C GLU A 65 2.48 11.64 6.89
N PRO A 66 2.64 12.91 6.47
CA PRO A 66 3.51 13.25 5.34
C PRO A 66 4.95 12.78 5.61
N GLY A 67 5.47 11.92 4.73
CA GLY A 67 6.83 11.37 4.86
C GLY A 67 7.01 10.33 5.97
N GLN A 68 5.92 9.81 6.55
CA GLN A 68 5.98 8.82 7.62
C GLN A 68 5.20 7.56 7.30
N VAL A 69 5.80 6.42 7.63
CA VAL A 69 5.14 5.11 7.65
C VAL A 69 5.19 4.52 9.04
N ARG A 70 4.34 3.53 9.25
CA ARG A 70 4.36 2.70 10.45
C ARG A 70 5.25 1.48 10.24
N PHE A 71 6.04 1.16 11.27
CA PHE A 71 6.74 -0.13 11.35
C PHE A 71 5.94 -1.15 12.17
N TYR A 72 5.97 -2.39 11.71
CA TYR A 72 5.30 -3.52 12.33
C TYR A 72 6.34 -4.43 12.98
N ALA A 73 6.00 -4.99 14.14
CA ALA A 73 6.91 -5.84 14.91
C ALA A 73 7.11 -7.22 14.28
N THR A 74 6.09 -7.76 13.60
CA THR A 74 6.07 -9.15 13.15
C THR A 74 5.08 -9.36 12.00
N THR A 75 5.33 -10.39 11.19
CA THR A 75 4.38 -10.91 10.19
C THR A 75 3.45 -11.99 10.76
N ASP A 76 3.72 -12.46 11.97
CA ASP A 76 2.94 -13.51 12.63
C ASP A 76 1.63 -12.93 13.19
N PRO A 77 0.45 -13.34 12.68
CA PRO A 77 -0.84 -12.81 13.11
C PRO A 77 -1.20 -13.15 14.55
N ASP A 78 -0.58 -14.17 15.16
CA ASP A 78 -0.88 -14.61 16.53
C ASP A 78 -0.04 -13.85 17.58
N LEU A 79 0.97 -13.11 17.13
CA LEU A 79 1.84 -12.30 17.99
C LEU A 79 1.38 -10.84 18.05
N SER A 80 1.76 -10.16 19.14
CA SER A 80 1.52 -8.73 19.31
C SER A 80 2.14 -7.90 18.18
N GLY A 81 1.36 -6.99 17.60
CA GLY A 81 1.77 -6.18 16.45
C GLY A 81 1.59 -6.88 15.08
N GLY A 82 1.18 -8.16 15.07
CA GLY A 82 0.86 -8.89 13.84
C GLY A 82 -0.47 -8.45 13.21
N ILE A 83 -0.53 -8.47 11.87
CA ILE A 83 -1.76 -8.22 11.11
C ILE A 83 -2.61 -9.49 11.10
N ILE A 84 -3.82 -9.39 11.64
CA ILE A 84 -4.78 -10.50 11.75
C ILE A 84 -5.62 -10.59 10.48
N ASN A 85 -6.08 -9.44 9.97
CA ASN A 85 -6.95 -9.36 8.81
C ASN A 85 -6.83 -7.98 8.17
N HIS A 86 -7.20 -7.89 6.91
CA HIS A 86 -7.29 -6.64 6.17
C HIS A 86 -8.41 -6.66 5.14
N THR A 87 -8.81 -5.47 4.72
CA THR A 87 -9.74 -5.27 3.62
C THR A 87 -9.20 -4.13 2.77
N VAL A 88 -9.11 -4.36 1.47
CA VAL A 88 -8.55 -3.40 0.53
C VAL A 88 -9.54 -3.20 -0.60
N VAL A 89 -9.81 -1.93 -0.90
CA VAL A 89 -10.53 -1.51 -2.09
C VAL A 89 -9.63 -0.55 -2.84
N ALA A 90 -9.46 -0.77 -4.13
CA ALA A 90 -8.82 0.19 -5.02
C ALA A 90 -9.67 0.39 -6.27
N SER A 91 -9.67 1.60 -6.80
CA SER A 91 -10.45 1.97 -7.98
C SER A 91 -9.66 2.90 -8.89
N PRO A 92 -9.94 2.93 -10.20
CA PRO A 92 -9.51 4.02 -11.06
C PRO A 92 -9.89 5.38 -10.45
N GLY A 93 -9.01 6.38 -10.56
CA GLY A 93 -9.32 7.75 -10.17
C GLY A 93 -9.22 8.76 -11.32
N GLY A 94 -8.24 8.59 -12.23
CA GLY A 94 -8.08 9.48 -13.37
C GLY A 94 -7.54 8.75 -14.60
N ILE A 95 -8.28 8.86 -15.71
CA ILE A 95 -7.94 8.22 -16.98
C ILE A 95 -8.07 9.21 -18.15
N GLY A 96 -7.11 9.13 -19.07
CA GLY A 96 -7.16 9.80 -20.37
C GLY A 96 -7.09 8.76 -21.49
N PRO A 97 -7.95 8.84 -22.52
CA PRO A 97 -7.76 8.04 -23.72
C PRO A 97 -6.45 8.48 -24.40
N SER A 98 -5.66 7.53 -24.92
CA SER A 98 -4.51 7.89 -25.75
C SER A 98 -4.89 8.14 -27.20
N GLU A 99 -5.96 7.49 -27.68
CA GLU A 99 -6.41 7.53 -29.08
C GLU A 99 -7.96 7.35 -29.17
N ASP A 100 -8.53 7.48 -30.38
CA ASP A 100 -9.97 7.24 -30.68
C ASP A 100 -10.35 5.74 -30.64
N GLU A 101 -9.52 4.89 -30.01
CA GLU A 101 -9.73 3.46 -29.88
C GLU A 101 -10.44 3.08 -28.57
N ALA A 102 -10.81 1.80 -28.46
CA ALA A 102 -11.40 1.26 -27.23
C ALA A 102 -10.35 1.23 -26.11
N ASN A 103 -10.70 1.81 -24.96
CA ASN A 103 -9.80 1.94 -23.82
C ASN A 103 -10.28 1.04 -22.69
N ILE A 104 -9.38 0.27 -22.10
CA ILE A 104 -9.70 -0.56 -20.93
C ILE A 104 -8.83 -0.11 -19.77
N PHE A 105 -9.51 0.11 -18.66
CA PHE A 105 -8.89 0.31 -17.38
C PHE A 105 -9.56 -0.61 -16.37
N ALA A 106 -8.77 -1.38 -15.62
CA ALA A 106 -9.28 -2.15 -14.49
C ALA A 106 -8.27 -2.21 -13.34
N VAL A 107 -8.81 -2.29 -12.12
CA VAL A 107 -8.10 -2.84 -10.98
C VAL A 107 -8.52 -4.31 -10.89
N ASP A 108 -7.62 -5.23 -11.20
CA ASP A 108 -7.90 -6.67 -11.18
C ASP A 108 -8.07 -7.18 -9.75
N SER A 109 -7.17 -6.72 -8.87
CA SER A 109 -7.14 -7.08 -7.46
C SER A 109 -6.32 -6.04 -6.70
N ALA A 110 -6.61 -5.88 -5.41
CA ALA A 110 -5.78 -5.07 -4.52
C ALA A 110 -5.60 -5.80 -3.19
N ASP A 111 -4.41 -5.68 -2.63
CA ASP A 111 -4.02 -6.38 -1.42
C ASP A 111 -2.98 -5.57 -0.63
N VAL A 112 -2.72 -5.97 0.61
CA VAL A 112 -1.64 -5.41 1.43
C VAL A 112 -0.74 -6.52 1.96
N SER A 113 0.55 -6.23 1.98
CA SER A 113 1.58 -7.13 2.51
C SER A 113 2.46 -6.39 3.51
N LEU A 114 2.94 -7.12 4.51
CA LEU A 114 4.08 -6.66 5.31
C LEU A 114 5.37 -7.07 4.62
N GLU A 115 6.16 -6.08 4.24
CA GLU A 115 7.41 -6.30 3.52
C GLU A 115 8.57 -5.69 4.28
N GLN A 116 9.70 -6.38 4.25
CA GLN A 116 10.97 -5.88 4.78
C GLN A 116 11.49 -4.75 3.90
N GLN A 117 11.77 -3.61 4.52
CA GLN A 117 12.27 -2.41 3.87
C GLN A 117 13.52 -1.90 4.57
N THR A 118 14.45 -1.41 3.77
CA THR A 118 15.66 -0.71 4.23
C THR A 118 15.59 0.73 3.75
N PHE A 119 15.92 1.67 4.62
CA PHE A 119 15.88 3.10 4.31
C PHE A 119 17.26 3.71 4.50
N ASP A 120 17.64 4.61 3.60
CA ASP A 120 18.88 5.35 3.74
C ASP A 120 18.87 6.16 5.04
N GLY A 121 19.89 5.97 5.87
CA GLY A 121 20.02 6.63 7.17
C GLY A 121 19.23 6.00 8.32
N ILE A 122 18.46 4.92 8.09
CA ILE A 122 17.80 4.14 9.14
C ILE A 122 18.44 2.77 9.25
N VAL A 123 18.91 2.41 10.44
CA VAL A 123 19.59 1.14 10.67
C VAL A 123 18.59 0.00 10.79
N GLY A 124 18.74 -1.02 9.94
CA GLY A 124 18.02 -2.28 10.03
C GLY A 124 17.11 -2.55 8.84
N SER A 125 16.32 -3.62 8.97
CA SER A 125 15.27 -3.99 8.04
C SER A 125 13.93 -3.94 8.78
N HIS A 126 13.03 -3.06 8.34
CA HIS A 126 11.77 -2.78 9.01
C HIS A 126 10.61 -3.36 8.22
N LEU A 127 9.67 -4.01 8.92
CA LEU A 127 8.43 -4.47 8.29
C LEU A 127 7.50 -3.28 8.11
N CYS A 128 7.19 -2.95 6.86
CA CYS A 128 6.31 -1.86 6.48
C CYS A 128 5.10 -2.41 5.72
N LEU A 129 3.96 -1.74 5.88
CA LEU A 129 2.77 -2.07 5.11
C LEU A 129 2.91 -1.53 3.68
N VAL A 130 2.74 -2.41 2.71
CA VAL A 130 2.82 -2.12 1.28
C VAL A 130 1.47 -2.45 0.65
N LEU A 131 0.87 -1.46 -0.01
CA LEU A 131 -0.29 -1.65 -0.87
C LEU A 131 0.18 -2.21 -2.21
N ASN A 132 -0.45 -3.31 -2.64
CA ASN A 132 -0.22 -3.96 -3.93
C ASN A 132 -1.51 -3.85 -4.75
N ALA A 133 -1.52 -3.05 -5.80
CA ALA A 133 -2.64 -2.93 -6.72
C ALA A 133 -2.28 -3.57 -8.05
N ARG A 134 -2.98 -4.64 -8.44
CA ARG A 134 -2.84 -5.25 -9.77
C ARG A 134 -3.77 -4.53 -10.73
N LEU A 135 -3.19 -3.99 -11.79
CA LEU A 135 -3.86 -3.13 -12.76
C LEU A 135 -3.79 -3.74 -14.15
N GLY A 136 -4.84 -3.56 -14.93
CA GLY A 136 -4.91 -3.88 -16.35
C GLY A 136 -5.20 -2.62 -17.17
N LEU A 137 -4.33 -2.33 -18.15
CA LEU A 137 -4.42 -1.13 -19.00
C LEU A 137 -4.37 -1.49 -20.48
N LEU A 138 -5.24 -0.88 -21.29
CA LEU A 138 -5.24 -0.91 -22.76
C LEU A 138 -5.58 0.48 -23.30
N ASN A 139 -4.75 0.99 -24.21
CA ASN A 139 -4.95 2.24 -24.95
C ASN A 139 -5.25 3.45 -24.05
N CYS A 140 -4.69 3.47 -22.85
CA CYS A 140 -5.05 4.48 -21.86
C CYS A 140 -3.85 4.99 -21.09
N HIS A 141 -4.00 6.22 -20.63
CA HIS A 141 -3.12 6.85 -19.68
C HIS A 141 -3.81 6.92 -18.32
N MET A 142 -3.29 6.20 -17.33
CA MET A 142 -3.74 6.28 -15.94
C MET A 142 -2.91 7.34 -15.21
N TRP A 143 -3.59 8.38 -14.73
CA TRP A 143 -2.97 9.36 -13.84
C TRP A 143 -2.87 8.86 -12.41
N HIS A 144 -3.92 8.23 -11.89
CA HIS A 144 -3.96 7.73 -10.51
C HIS A 144 -5.03 6.67 -10.26
N TYR A 145 -4.87 5.91 -9.17
CA TYR A 145 -5.91 5.08 -8.56
C TYR A 145 -6.15 5.51 -7.11
N ALA A 146 -7.40 5.43 -6.67
CA ALA A 146 -7.81 5.68 -5.29
C ALA A 146 -7.79 4.36 -4.50
N TYR A 147 -7.59 4.45 -3.18
CA TYR A 147 -7.62 3.30 -2.29
C TYR A 147 -8.34 3.60 -0.96
N SER A 148 -8.86 2.53 -0.37
CA SER A 148 -9.29 2.45 1.02
C SER A 148 -8.83 1.11 1.58
N VAL A 149 -8.03 1.16 2.65
CA VAL A 149 -7.43 0.01 3.31
C VAL A 149 -7.84 0.03 4.77
N LEU A 150 -8.38 -1.09 5.25
CA LEU A 150 -8.67 -1.32 6.66
C LEU A 150 -7.80 -2.48 7.14
N ILE A 151 -7.03 -2.27 8.21
CA ILE A 151 -6.15 -3.27 8.82
C ILE A 151 -6.63 -3.55 10.24
N LYS A 152 -6.67 -4.83 10.60
CA LYS A 152 -6.86 -5.30 11.97
C LYS A 152 -5.55 -5.91 12.46
N THR A 153 -5.02 -5.42 13.57
CA THR A 153 -3.82 -5.97 14.20
C THR A 153 -4.07 -6.43 15.63
N ASN A 154 -3.23 -7.34 16.10
CA ASN A 154 -3.06 -7.55 17.54
C ASN A 154 -2.43 -6.31 18.17
N LEU A 155 -2.94 -5.89 19.32
CA LEU A 155 -2.39 -4.76 20.04
C LEU A 155 -1.01 -5.13 20.65
N GLU A 156 -0.07 -4.19 20.59
CA GLU A 156 1.21 -4.30 21.27
C GLU A 156 1.08 -3.96 22.76
N PRO A 157 1.63 -4.79 23.68
CA PRO A 157 1.52 -4.58 25.12
C PRO A 157 2.01 -3.21 25.59
N ASN A 158 3.01 -2.65 24.91
CA ASN A 158 3.69 -1.41 25.32
C ASN A 158 3.28 -0.18 24.52
N HIS A 159 2.40 -0.29 23.51
CA HIS A 159 1.92 0.81 22.66
C HIS A 159 3.01 1.75 22.10
N ASN A 160 4.29 1.35 22.09
CA ASN A 160 5.39 2.17 21.58
C ASN A 160 5.54 1.91 20.09
N TRP A 161 4.59 2.43 19.33
CA TRP A 161 4.59 2.32 17.87
C TRP A 161 5.66 3.25 17.32
N THR A 162 6.62 2.68 16.61
CA THR A 162 7.62 3.47 15.93
C THR A 162 7.04 3.94 14.60
N GLN A 163 6.56 5.17 14.57
CA GLN A 163 6.47 5.94 13.33
C GLN A 163 7.87 6.45 13.03
N SER A 164 8.28 6.37 11.78
CA SER A 164 9.59 6.88 11.39
C SER A 164 9.48 7.71 10.13
N PRO A 165 10.14 8.89 10.11
CA PRO A 165 10.32 9.61 8.87
C PRO A 165 11.16 8.72 7.94
N ILE A 166 10.68 8.52 6.73
CA ILE A 166 11.44 7.84 5.67
C ILE A 166 11.66 8.84 4.52
N PRO A 167 12.71 8.68 3.70
CA PRO A 167 12.87 9.51 2.52
C PRO A 167 11.62 9.46 1.65
N VAL A 168 11.04 10.61 1.31
CA VAL A 168 9.73 10.69 0.64
C VAL A 168 9.73 10.02 -0.74
N ASN A 169 10.88 10.02 -1.41
CA ASN A 169 11.10 9.38 -2.71
C ASN A 169 11.45 7.89 -2.59
N GLN A 170 11.59 7.34 -1.38
CA GLN A 170 11.84 5.91 -1.18
C GLN A 170 10.65 5.12 -1.71
N ARG A 171 10.94 4.11 -2.52
CA ARG A 171 9.93 3.18 -3.07
C ARG A 171 9.94 1.87 -2.29
N PRO A 172 8.78 1.19 -2.17
CA PRO A 172 8.75 -0.18 -1.66
C PRO A 172 9.68 -1.09 -2.46
N ALA A 173 10.38 -1.96 -1.77
CA ALA A 173 11.17 -3.02 -2.37
C ALA A 173 10.29 -4.03 -3.13
N GLY A 174 10.92 -4.83 -4.00
CA GLY A 174 10.25 -5.81 -4.83
C GLY A 174 10.04 -5.33 -6.26
N GLY A 175 10.20 -6.26 -7.20
CA GLY A 175 10.00 -6.03 -8.63
C GLY A 175 8.52 -5.85 -8.92
N ALA A 176 8.04 -4.61 -8.86
CA ALA A 176 6.85 -4.23 -9.58
C ALA A 176 7.16 -4.50 -11.07
N SER A 177 6.49 -5.48 -11.67
CA SER A 177 6.81 -5.98 -13.01
C SER A 177 5.52 -6.06 -13.83
N PRO A 178 5.56 -5.70 -15.13
CA PRO A 178 4.55 -6.16 -16.06
C PRO A 178 4.71 -7.68 -16.20
N ASP A 179 3.59 -8.38 -16.35
CA ASP A 179 3.58 -9.82 -16.64
C ASP A 179 4.30 -10.12 -17.99
N PHE A 180 4.59 -9.10 -18.82
CA PHE A 180 5.16 -9.21 -20.17
C PHE A 180 6.40 -8.33 -20.49
N GLY A 181 7.09 -7.78 -19.48
CA GLY A 181 8.28 -6.92 -19.69
C GLY A 181 7.95 -5.47 -20.13
N PRO A 182 8.94 -4.56 -20.13
CA PRO A 182 8.72 -3.18 -20.54
C PRO A 182 8.30 -3.11 -22.02
N VAL A 183 7.23 -2.37 -22.31
CA VAL A 183 6.92 -1.96 -23.69
C VAL A 183 7.89 -0.83 -24.02
N GLY A 184 8.83 -1.12 -24.92
CA GLY A 184 9.86 -0.16 -25.37
C GLY A 184 9.33 0.88 -26.33
#